data_AF-A0A917BRX9-F1
#
_entry.id   AF-A0A917BRX9-F1
#
_cell.length_a   1.000
_cell.length_b   1.000
_cell.length_c   1.000
_cell.angle_alpha   90.00
_cell.angle_beta   90.00
_cell.angle_gamma   90.00
#
_symmetry.space_group_name_H-M   'P 1'
#
loop_
_entity.id
_entity.type
_entity.pdbx_description
1 polymer ?
#
loop_
_entity_poly.entity_id
_entity_poly.type
_entity_poly.pdbx_seq_one_letter_code
_entity_poly.pdbx_strand_id
1 'polypeptide(L)'
;MARMDLGTLGPPATLWRRWTLLAADHAARGEPGAEVRRSDGCAHLDGPDGAWLRMRRLVGDRAVLWGHHPGLVSDARFTDEMRDSAPDWAWDPDTAHAQRQIGFLAWHAHGQWWSVPNAVPAPVGTMLAPVSSDEALVERWGGLWPTADSRSLRALLQEPDRTGFERLVGAPGAGRAVRQVELGASWSDHRLSGTATANLRAQVHAQMRVSLELTDRGHPPRPPLLRQWARVHGRGTPLRHTVCALGTGRGHGLAAAGDDNGLTEAQLRTLDNVLVELRMAETDSHSGAWLFAQVTGDGRTVRMERAYDTWPAWYDGPGPAMADLHSEMTERSPAWRPRWSGLLPTDRF
;
A
#
# COMPACT_ATOMS: atom_id res chain seq x y z
N MET A 1 -8.99 30.06 -2.91
CA MET A 1 -8.12 29.05 -3.54
C MET A 1 -8.86 27.74 -3.59
N ALA A 2 -8.85 27.04 -4.73
CA ALA A 2 -9.42 25.70 -4.83
C ALA A 2 -8.66 24.74 -3.91
N ARG A 3 -9.38 23.83 -3.24
CA ARG A 3 -8.78 22.79 -2.40
C ARG A 3 -8.09 21.79 -3.33
N MET A 4 -6.80 21.51 -3.11
CA MET A 4 -6.09 20.50 -3.90
C MET A 4 -6.63 19.11 -3.57
N ASP A 5 -6.98 18.35 -4.60
CA ASP A 5 -7.33 16.94 -4.52
C ASP A 5 -6.08 16.10 -4.85
N LEU A 6 -5.66 15.22 -3.94
CA LEU A 6 -4.50 14.35 -4.15
C LEU A 6 -4.70 13.41 -5.34
N GLY A 7 -5.94 13.09 -5.73
CA GLY A 7 -6.24 12.32 -6.93
C GLY A 7 -5.67 12.96 -8.20
N THR A 8 -5.54 14.29 -8.24
CA THR A 8 -4.96 15.02 -9.38
C THR A 8 -3.46 14.80 -9.56
N LEU A 9 -2.76 14.37 -8.51
CA LEU A 9 -1.32 14.06 -8.58
C LEU A 9 -1.02 12.84 -9.46
N GLY A 10 -2.03 11.99 -9.71
CA GLY A 10 -1.89 10.74 -10.43
C GLY A 10 -1.07 9.69 -9.67
N PRO A 11 -0.68 8.58 -10.32
CA PRO A 11 0.09 7.51 -9.68
C PRO A 11 1.48 7.99 -9.19
N PRO A 12 2.06 7.33 -8.17
CA PRO A 12 3.41 7.56 -7.67
C PRO A 12 4.49 7.73 -8.72
N ALA A 13 4.47 6.91 -9.78
CA ALA A 13 5.46 7.01 -10.86
C ALA A 13 5.37 8.37 -11.59
N THR A 14 4.14 8.83 -11.85
CA THR A 14 3.86 10.12 -12.49
C THR A 14 4.30 11.27 -11.60
N LEU A 15 3.89 11.28 -10.33
CA LEU A 15 4.28 12.32 -9.38
C LEU A 15 5.80 12.38 -9.18
N TRP A 16 6.46 11.23 -9.06
CA TRP A 16 7.90 11.14 -8.90
C TRP A 16 8.67 11.66 -10.11
N ARG A 17 8.22 11.33 -11.34
CA ARG A 17 8.79 11.88 -12.57
C ARG A 17 8.71 13.41 -12.54
N ARG A 18 7.53 13.96 -12.24
CA ARG A 18 7.33 15.42 -12.15
C ARG A 18 8.24 16.07 -11.11
N TRP A 19 8.39 15.42 -9.95
CA TRP A 19 9.29 15.90 -8.90
C TRP A 19 10.76 15.88 -9.31
N THR A 20 11.17 14.82 -10.00
CA THR A 20 12.52 14.67 -10.52
C THR A 20 12.83 15.76 -11.57
N LEU A 21 11.84 16.11 -12.39
CA LEU A 21 11.96 17.20 -13.36
C LEU A 21 12.01 18.58 -12.68
N LEU A 22 11.26 18.78 -11.59
CA LEU A 22 11.39 19.98 -10.76
C LEU A 22 12.79 20.09 -10.13
N ALA A 23 13.33 18.98 -9.60
CA ALA A 23 14.70 18.91 -9.10
C ALA A 23 15.73 19.22 -10.21
N ALA A 24 15.50 18.73 -11.42
CA ALA A 24 16.36 19.01 -12.58
C ALA A 24 16.36 20.50 -12.95
N ASP A 25 15.21 21.18 -12.89
CA ASP A 25 15.08 22.65 -13.02
C ASP A 25 15.95 23.37 -11.99
N HIS A 26 15.75 23.07 -10.70
CA HIS A 26 16.50 23.72 -9.62
C HIS A 26 18.00 23.48 -9.77
N ALA A 27 18.41 22.25 -10.08
CA ALA A 27 19.80 21.91 -10.32
C ALA A 27 20.38 22.63 -11.55
N ALA A 28 19.63 22.78 -12.65
CA ALA A 28 20.07 23.54 -13.82
C ALA A 28 20.39 24.99 -13.48
N ARG A 29 19.57 25.61 -12.61
CA ARG A 29 19.76 27.00 -12.16
C ARG A 29 20.74 27.15 -10.99
N GLY A 30 21.16 26.05 -10.38
CA GLY A 30 22.05 26.05 -9.21
C GLY A 30 21.34 26.48 -7.92
N GLU A 31 20.03 26.26 -7.83
CA GLU A 31 19.21 26.60 -6.67
C GLU A 31 18.95 25.36 -5.80
N PRO A 32 18.90 25.51 -4.46
CA PRO A 32 18.72 24.38 -3.53
C PRO A 32 17.25 23.98 -3.30
N GLY A 33 16.29 24.56 -4.02
CA GLY A 33 14.86 24.42 -3.69
C GLY A 33 14.25 23.04 -3.92
N ALA A 34 14.80 22.23 -4.84
CA ALA A 34 14.35 20.85 -5.04
C ALA A 34 15.50 19.95 -5.48
N GLU A 35 15.58 18.74 -4.92
CA GLU A 35 16.60 17.76 -5.26
C GLU A 35 16.20 16.31 -4.95
N VAL A 36 16.77 15.34 -5.65
CA VAL A 36 16.75 13.93 -5.29
C VAL A 36 18.05 13.61 -4.56
N ARG A 37 17.95 13.19 -3.29
CA ARG A 37 19.13 12.91 -2.46
C ARG A 37 19.46 11.43 -2.47
N ARG A 38 20.74 11.12 -2.75
CA ARG A 38 21.25 9.75 -2.70
C ARG A 38 21.32 9.19 -1.28
N SER A 39 21.49 10.04 -0.26
CA SER A 39 21.68 9.61 1.13
C SER A 39 20.45 8.96 1.72
N ASP A 40 19.25 9.40 1.34
CA ASP A 40 17.97 8.91 1.86
C ASP A 40 17.01 8.41 0.77
N GLY A 41 17.38 8.54 -0.50
CA GLY A 41 16.57 8.10 -1.63
C GLY A 41 15.25 8.88 -1.76
N CYS A 42 15.16 10.06 -1.17
CA CYS A 42 13.97 10.90 -1.19
C CYS A 42 14.13 12.04 -2.19
N ALA A 43 13.01 12.47 -2.75
CA ALA A 43 12.91 13.76 -3.42
C ALA A 43 12.53 14.83 -2.38
N HIS A 44 13.28 15.92 -2.35
CA HIS A 44 13.18 17.03 -1.42
C HIS A 44 12.63 18.24 -2.17
N LEU A 45 11.73 18.96 -1.53
CA LEU A 45 11.27 20.28 -1.94
C LEU A 45 11.30 21.18 -0.71
N ASP A 46 12.15 22.19 -0.73
CA ASP A 46 12.33 23.15 0.35
C ASP A 46 11.68 24.49 -0.05
N GLY A 47 10.77 24.96 0.80
CA GLY A 47 10.08 26.22 0.64
C GLY A 47 10.81 27.37 1.35
N PRO A 48 10.43 28.62 1.05
CA PRO A 48 10.76 29.75 1.92
C PRO A 48 10.18 29.49 3.32
N ASP A 49 10.79 30.04 4.36
CA ASP A 49 10.32 29.94 5.77
C ASP A 49 10.52 28.57 6.45
N GLY A 50 11.37 27.70 5.88
CA GLY A 50 11.70 26.41 6.47
C GLY A 50 10.63 25.34 6.29
N ALA A 51 9.58 25.64 5.52
CA ALA A 51 8.63 24.63 5.04
C ALA A 51 9.33 23.64 4.12
N TRP A 52 8.89 22.37 4.15
CA TRP A 52 9.46 21.35 3.30
C TRP A 52 8.45 20.25 2.97
N LEU A 53 8.60 19.67 1.78
CA LEU A 53 7.99 18.39 1.40
C LEU A 53 9.08 17.36 1.07
N ARG A 54 8.82 16.11 1.41
CA ARG A 54 9.67 14.96 1.08
C ARG A 54 8.81 13.90 0.45
N MET A 55 9.21 13.39 -0.70
CA MET A 55 8.56 12.25 -1.34
C MET A 55 9.54 11.09 -1.39
N ARG A 56 9.05 9.87 -1.11
CA ARG A 56 9.78 8.64 -1.37
C ARG A 56 8.90 7.68 -2.14
N ARG A 57 9.42 7.13 -3.23
CA ARG A 57 8.85 5.96 -3.87
C ARG A 57 9.30 4.70 -3.16
N LEU A 58 8.39 3.76 -3.06
CA LEU A 58 8.62 2.44 -2.51
C LEU A 58 8.28 1.43 -3.62
N VAL A 59 8.85 0.22 -3.54
CA VAL A 59 8.45 -0.87 -4.46
C VAL A 59 6.94 -1.03 -4.49
N GLY A 60 6.39 -1.28 -5.67
CA GLY A 60 4.97 -1.10 -5.92
C GLY A 60 4.65 0.22 -6.60
N ASP A 61 3.38 0.37 -6.87
CA ASP A 61 2.72 1.65 -7.05
C ASP A 61 2.48 2.32 -5.68
N ARG A 62 3.54 2.44 -4.86
CA ARG A 62 3.52 3.04 -3.52
C ARG A 62 4.42 4.25 -3.45
N ALA A 63 3.95 5.25 -2.73
CA ALA A 63 4.77 6.39 -2.34
C ALA A 63 4.29 6.95 -1.01
N VAL A 64 5.19 7.68 -0.39
CA VAL A 64 4.91 8.48 0.80
C VAL A 64 5.32 9.91 0.51
N LEU A 65 4.52 10.85 1.00
CA LEU A 65 4.78 12.27 0.98
C LEU A 65 4.66 12.80 2.41
N TRP A 66 5.76 13.32 2.94
CA TRP A 66 5.79 14.01 4.23
C TRP A 66 5.86 15.50 4.02
N GLY A 67 5.19 16.25 4.88
CA GLY A 67 5.20 17.70 4.85
C GLY A 67 5.33 18.33 6.22
N HIS A 68 6.17 19.36 6.26
CA HIS A 68 6.26 20.31 7.35
C HIS A 68 6.02 21.71 6.80
N HIS A 69 5.29 22.51 7.57
CA HIS A 69 5.16 23.93 7.32
C HIS A 69 4.86 24.60 8.68
N PRO A 70 5.39 25.81 8.96
CA PRO A 70 5.20 26.48 10.26
C PRO A 70 3.73 26.66 10.67
N GLY A 71 2.84 26.79 9.67
CA GLY A 71 1.39 26.86 9.86
C GLY A 71 0.65 25.52 10.02
N LEU A 72 1.34 24.37 10.08
CA LEU A 72 0.72 23.07 10.31
C LEU A 72 0.84 22.64 11.76
N VAL A 73 -0.19 21.95 12.25
CA VAL A 73 -0.19 21.35 13.59
C VAL A 73 0.51 20.00 13.52
N SER A 74 1.53 19.82 14.37
CA SER A 74 2.31 18.58 14.51
C SER A 74 2.26 18.06 15.96
N ASP A 75 1.09 18.18 16.60
CA ASP A 75 0.87 17.84 18.01
C ASP A 75 0.59 16.34 18.22
N ALA A 76 0.30 15.97 19.48
CA ALA A 76 -0.04 14.60 19.85
C ALA A 76 -1.26 14.08 19.07
N ARG A 77 -2.26 14.93 18.82
CA ARG A 77 -3.48 14.54 18.10
C ARG A 77 -3.18 14.19 16.65
N PHE A 78 -2.35 14.99 15.97
CA PHE A 78 -1.88 14.64 14.62
C PHE A 78 -1.14 13.29 14.63
N THR A 79 -0.29 13.08 15.63
CA THR A 79 0.48 11.84 15.77
C THR A 79 -0.41 10.62 15.97
N ASP A 80 -1.45 10.74 16.79
CA ASP A 80 -2.41 9.66 17.04
C ASP A 80 -3.23 9.36 15.77
N GLU A 81 -3.78 10.39 15.10
CA GLU A 81 -4.53 10.21 13.84
C GLU A 81 -3.67 9.54 12.75
N MET A 82 -2.41 9.96 12.64
CA MET A 82 -1.43 9.37 11.73
C MET A 82 -1.20 7.89 12.05
N ARG A 83 -1.00 7.52 13.32
CA ARG A 83 -0.79 6.11 13.72
C ARG A 83 -2.02 5.24 13.48
N ASP A 84 -3.21 5.80 13.69
CA ASP A 84 -4.46 5.07 13.52
C ASP A 84 -4.81 4.84 12.03
N SER A 85 -4.41 5.77 11.16
CA SER A 85 -4.87 5.81 9.77
C SER A 85 -3.81 5.40 8.74
N ALA A 86 -2.55 5.78 8.97
CA ALA A 86 -1.50 5.61 7.99
C ALA A 86 -0.81 4.24 8.13
N PRO A 87 -0.34 3.64 7.02
CA PRO A 87 0.45 2.43 7.10
C PRO A 87 1.77 2.66 7.85
N ASP A 88 2.27 1.66 8.57
CA ASP A 88 3.51 1.76 9.34
C ASP A 88 4.73 2.03 8.47
N TRP A 89 4.70 1.57 7.22
CA TRP A 89 5.74 1.90 6.23
C TRP A 89 5.70 3.36 5.77
N ALA A 90 4.57 4.07 5.95
CA ALA A 90 4.45 5.48 5.60
C ALA A 90 5.05 6.41 6.65
N TRP A 91 5.39 5.92 7.84
CA TRP A 91 6.01 6.75 8.87
C TRP A 91 7.27 6.11 9.48
N ASP A 92 7.91 5.18 8.73
CA ASP A 92 9.08 4.39 9.15
C ASP A 92 10.02 5.19 10.10
N PRO A 93 10.13 4.79 11.39
CA PRO A 93 10.96 5.48 12.37
C PRO A 93 12.44 5.58 11.97
N ASP A 94 12.90 4.64 11.13
CA ASP A 94 14.28 4.59 10.64
C ASP A 94 14.53 5.64 9.55
N THR A 95 13.49 6.19 8.93
CA THR A 95 13.63 7.43 8.16
C THR A 95 13.76 8.59 9.14
N ALA A 96 14.95 9.18 9.21
CA ALA A 96 15.32 10.31 10.08
C ALA A 96 14.34 11.51 10.05
N HIS A 97 13.39 11.54 9.11
CA HIS A 97 12.36 12.55 8.92
C HIS A 97 11.11 12.32 9.78
N ALA A 98 10.76 11.08 10.14
CA ALA A 98 9.52 10.74 10.84
C ALA A 98 9.42 11.32 12.27
N GLN A 99 10.55 11.72 12.86
CA GLN A 99 10.60 12.19 14.26
C GLN A 99 10.61 13.72 14.42
N ARG A 100 10.46 14.51 13.35
CA ARG A 100 10.54 15.98 13.45
C ARG A 100 9.39 16.69 12.73
N GLN A 101 8.49 17.27 13.52
CA GLN A 101 7.55 18.35 13.14
C GLN A 101 6.70 18.11 11.87
N ILE A 102 6.42 16.86 11.50
CA ILE A 102 5.52 16.57 10.38
C ILE A 102 4.11 17.01 10.76
N GLY A 103 3.48 17.80 9.90
CA GLY A 103 2.08 18.21 10.04
C GLY A 103 1.21 17.76 8.85
N PHE A 104 1.79 16.99 7.94
CA PHE A 104 1.10 16.39 6.80
C PHE A 104 1.78 15.09 6.38
N LEU A 105 1.00 14.03 6.22
CA LEU A 105 1.43 12.75 5.66
C LEU A 105 0.44 12.36 4.57
N ALA A 106 0.92 11.97 3.40
CA ALA A 106 0.13 11.31 2.39
C ALA A 106 0.81 10.03 1.92
N TRP A 107 0.03 9.02 1.56
CA TRP A 107 0.53 7.77 1.02
C TRP A 107 -0.34 7.30 -0.13
N HIS A 108 0.28 6.65 -1.10
CA HIS A 108 -0.42 6.03 -2.21
C HIS A 108 -0.45 4.51 -2.03
N ALA A 109 -1.64 3.94 -2.09
CA ALA A 109 -1.85 2.50 -2.09
C ALA A 109 -3.19 2.16 -2.75
N HIS A 110 -3.28 1.01 -3.41
CA HIS A 110 -4.51 0.54 -4.09
C HIS A 110 -5.06 1.52 -5.13
N GLY A 111 -4.16 2.18 -5.86
CA GLY A 111 -4.54 3.09 -6.94
C GLY A 111 -5.13 4.43 -6.48
N GLN A 112 -5.00 4.78 -5.19
CA GLN A 112 -5.48 6.04 -4.65
C GLN A 112 -4.52 6.63 -3.61
N TRP A 113 -4.57 7.96 -3.49
CA TRP A 113 -3.89 8.71 -2.44
C TRP A 113 -4.77 8.84 -1.21
N TRP A 114 -4.14 8.70 -0.06
CA TRP A 114 -4.71 8.96 1.25
C TRP A 114 -3.85 9.99 1.97
N SER A 115 -4.40 10.70 2.96
CA SER A 115 -3.61 11.61 3.77
C SER A 115 -4.12 11.80 5.18
N VAL A 116 -3.22 12.21 6.06
CA VAL A 116 -3.50 12.78 7.37
C VAL A 116 -2.87 14.19 7.40
N PRO A 117 -3.65 15.25 7.64
CA PRO A 117 -5.11 15.24 7.69
C PRO A 117 -5.75 14.79 6.36
N ASN A 118 -7.00 14.32 6.42
CA ASN A 118 -7.79 13.82 5.26
C ASN A 118 -7.90 14.80 4.08
N ALA A 119 -7.57 16.07 4.30
CA ALA A 119 -7.56 17.05 3.24
C ALA A 119 -6.23 17.79 3.20
N VAL A 120 -5.73 17.99 1.99
CA VAL A 120 -4.48 18.72 1.75
C VAL A 120 -4.58 20.13 2.34
N PRO A 121 -3.75 20.47 3.34
CA PRO A 121 -3.68 21.82 3.86
C PRO A 121 -3.26 22.79 2.75
N ALA A 122 -3.83 23.99 2.72
CA ALA A 122 -3.53 24.98 1.68
C ALA A 122 -2.02 25.24 1.48
N PRO A 123 -1.18 25.36 2.53
CA PRO A 123 0.26 25.53 2.35
C PRO A 123 0.93 24.36 1.62
N VAL A 124 0.53 23.12 1.94
CA VAL A 124 1.01 21.91 1.25
C VAL A 124 0.55 21.91 -0.21
N GLY A 125 -0.71 22.27 -0.47
CA GLY A 125 -1.24 22.38 -1.82
C GLY A 125 -0.47 23.38 -2.68
N THR A 126 -0.07 24.53 -2.12
CA THR A 126 0.78 25.51 -2.80
C THR A 126 2.15 24.93 -3.15
N MET A 127 2.78 24.19 -2.23
CA MET A 127 4.07 23.55 -2.48
C MET A 127 3.98 22.44 -3.54
N LEU A 128 2.87 21.69 -3.60
CA LEU A 128 2.64 20.65 -4.59
C LEU A 128 2.22 21.18 -5.97
N ALA A 129 1.79 22.44 -6.07
CA ALA A 129 1.27 23.00 -7.32
C ALA A 129 2.23 22.80 -8.53
N PRO A 130 3.56 22.99 -8.42
CA PRO A 130 4.48 22.79 -9.53
C PRO A 130 4.56 21.35 -10.05
N VAL A 131 4.20 20.36 -9.24
CA VAL A 131 4.25 18.93 -9.60
C VAL A 131 2.86 18.30 -9.76
N SER A 132 1.82 19.13 -9.73
CA SER A 132 0.43 18.66 -9.79
C SER A 132 0.04 18.13 -11.18
N SER A 133 0.60 18.68 -12.24
CA SER A 133 0.38 18.24 -13.63
C SER A 133 1.62 18.47 -14.51
N ASP A 134 1.63 17.86 -15.70
CA ASP A 134 2.68 18.15 -16.68
C ASP A 134 2.53 19.59 -17.20
N GLU A 135 1.31 20.09 -17.32
CA GLU A 135 1.00 21.47 -17.72
C GLU A 135 1.57 22.50 -16.73
N ALA A 136 1.50 22.22 -15.41
CA ALA A 136 2.07 23.10 -14.39
C ALA A 136 3.60 23.20 -14.53
N LEU A 137 4.27 22.10 -14.87
CA LEU A 137 5.71 22.11 -15.18
C LEU A 137 6.01 22.87 -16.47
N VAL A 138 5.23 22.68 -17.54
CA VAL A 138 5.40 23.41 -18.80
C VAL A 138 5.23 24.92 -18.59
N GLU A 139 4.19 25.34 -17.86
CA GLU A 139 3.94 26.75 -17.54
C GLU A 139 5.11 27.35 -16.76
N ARG A 140 5.56 26.66 -15.71
CA ARG A 140 6.72 27.07 -14.92
C ARG A 140 7.97 27.19 -15.78
N TRP A 141 8.28 26.17 -16.58
CA TRP A 141 9.46 26.13 -17.45
C TRP A 141 9.39 27.21 -18.53
N GLY A 142 8.22 27.49 -19.09
CA GLY A 142 8.02 28.59 -20.05
C GLY A 142 8.28 29.97 -19.42
N GLY A 143 7.94 30.16 -18.15
CA GLY A 143 8.27 31.38 -17.40
C GLY A 143 9.77 31.53 -17.12
N LEU A 144 10.47 30.43 -16.88
CA LEU A 144 11.92 30.41 -16.62
C LEU A 144 12.77 30.52 -17.91
N TRP A 145 12.28 29.94 -19.01
CA TRP A 145 12.95 29.90 -20.30
C TRP A 145 12.02 30.35 -21.43
N PRO A 146 11.76 31.67 -21.56
CA PRO A 146 10.74 32.22 -22.47
C PRO A 146 10.99 31.94 -23.96
N THR A 147 12.22 31.59 -24.34
CA THR A 147 12.59 31.26 -25.73
C THR A 147 12.25 29.83 -26.13
N ALA A 148 11.90 28.97 -25.18
CA ALA A 148 11.54 27.59 -25.47
C ALA A 148 10.07 27.47 -25.88
N ASP A 149 9.79 26.79 -26.98
CA ASP A 149 8.42 26.52 -27.39
C ASP A 149 7.77 25.43 -26.52
N SER A 150 6.47 25.56 -26.25
CA SER A 150 5.76 24.63 -25.36
C SER A 150 5.72 23.18 -25.87
N ARG A 151 5.92 22.93 -27.16
CA ARG A 151 5.98 21.56 -27.70
C ARG A 151 7.30 20.91 -27.35
N SER A 152 8.42 21.63 -27.49
CA SER A 152 9.74 21.18 -27.06
C SER A 152 9.81 20.93 -25.55
N LEU A 153 9.20 21.81 -24.74
CA LEU A 153 9.11 21.59 -23.28
C LEU A 153 8.35 20.29 -22.96
N ARG A 154 7.18 20.06 -23.58
CA ARG A 154 6.43 18.81 -23.37
C ARG A 154 7.22 17.57 -23.79
N ALA A 155 7.91 17.63 -24.93
CA ALA A 155 8.74 16.50 -25.39
C ALA A 155 9.84 16.16 -24.37
N LEU A 156 10.54 17.18 -23.85
CA LEU A 156 11.57 17.02 -22.84
C LEU A 156 11.03 16.48 -21.50
N LEU A 157 9.80 16.84 -21.11
CA LEU A 157 9.18 16.29 -19.89
C LEU A 157 8.80 14.81 -20.03
N GLN A 158 8.47 14.33 -21.23
CA GLN A 158 8.18 12.91 -21.46
C GLN A 158 9.45 12.08 -21.59
N GLU A 159 10.45 12.61 -22.32
CA GLU A 159 11.71 11.94 -22.60
C GLU A 159 12.88 12.85 -22.21
N PRO A 160 13.21 12.93 -20.90
CA PRO A 160 14.29 13.78 -20.43
C PRO A 160 15.64 13.25 -20.88
N ASP A 161 16.33 14.01 -21.73
CA ASP A 161 17.65 13.67 -22.23
C ASP A 161 18.63 14.84 -22.12
N ARG A 162 19.92 14.52 -22.26
CA ARG A 162 20.98 15.52 -22.16
C ARG A 162 20.85 16.60 -23.24
N THR A 163 20.59 16.21 -24.49
CA THR A 163 20.52 17.13 -25.63
C THR A 163 19.39 18.14 -25.50
N GLY A 164 18.22 17.71 -25.01
CA GLY A 164 17.09 18.56 -24.72
C GLY A 164 17.37 19.54 -23.59
N PHE A 165 17.99 19.09 -22.49
CA PHE A 165 18.44 20.00 -21.44
C PHE A 165 19.52 20.97 -21.94
N GLU A 166 20.48 20.54 -22.75
CA GLU A 166 21.52 21.42 -23.31
C GLU A 166 20.94 22.55 -24.17
N ARG A 167 19.89 22.25 -24.95
CA ARG A 167 19.14 23.26 -25.72
C ARG A 167 18.36 24.23 -24.82
N LEU A 168 17.84 23.75 -23.69
CA LEU A 168 17.00 24.54 -22.79
C LEU A 168 17.82 25.44 -21.84
N VAL A 169 18.85 24.88 -21.20
CA VAL A 169 19.58 25.50 -20.08
C VAL A 169 21.09 25.67 -20.33
N GLY A 170 21.58 25.25 -21.50
CA GLY A 170 23.00 25.24 -21.84
C GLY A 170 23.78 24.07 -21.20
N ALA A 171 24.99 23.82 -21.69
CA ALA A 171 25.81 22.66 -21.28
C ALA A 171 26.09 22.56 -19.77
N PRO A 172 26.45 23.65 -19.05
CA PRO A 172 26.71 23.56 -17.61
C PRO A 172 25.47 23.21 -16.78
N GLY A 173 24.29 23.73 -17.16
CA GLY A 173 23.03 23.44 -16.48
C GLY A 173 22.54 22.02 -16.78
N ALA A 174 22.70 21.57 -18.02
CA ALA A 174 22.22 20.26 -18.47
C ALA A 174 22.87 19.10 -17.72
N GLY A 175 24.19 19.17 -17.45
CA GLY A 175 24.87 18.14 -16.68
C GLY A 175 24.33 17.98 -15.26
N ARG A 176 23.89 19.07 -14.62
CA ARG A 176 23.27 19.03 -13.28
C ARG A 176 21.82 18.52 -13.34
N ALA A 177 21.06 18.93 -14.34
CA ALA A 177 19.70 18.47 -14.58
C ALA A 177 19.63 16.95 -14.83
N VAL A 178 20.45 16.45 -15.76
CA VAL A 178 20.52 15.02 -16.10
C VAL A 178 20.87 14.16 -14.89
N ARG A 179 21.81 14.62 -14.04
CA ARG A 179 22.15 13.90 -12.81
C ARG A 179 20.94 13.71 -11.87
N GLN A 180 20.06 14.71 -11.76
CA GLN A 180 18.84 14.58 -10.95
C GLN A 180 17.88 13.55 -11.55
N VAL A 181 17.71 13.56 -12.88
CA VAL A 181 16.90 12.57 -13.60
C VAL A 181 17.43 11.14 -13.42
N GLU A 182 18.74 10.95 -13.59
CA GLU A 182 19.39 9.64 -13.38
C GLU A 182 19.28 9.15 -11.94
N LEU A 183 19.45 10.05 -10.95
CA LEU A 183 19.23 9.73 -9.55
C LEU A 183 17.77 9.30 -9.31
N GLY A 184 16.80 10.08 -9.80
CA GLY A 184 15.39 9.75 -9.68
C GLY A 184 15.05 8.38 -10.28
N ALA A 185 15.63 8.04 -11.43
CA ALA A 185 15.45 6.72 -12.05
C ALA A 185 16.06 5.58 -11.22
N SER A 186 17.22 5.79 -10.58
CA SER A 186 17.85 4.75 -9.75
C SER A 186 17.08 4.41 -8.45
N TRP A 187 16.21 5.31 -8.00
CA TRP A 187 15.47 5.19 -6.74
C TRP A 187 14.01 4.76 -6.90
N SER A 188 13.50 4.63 -8.13
CA SER A 188 12.10 4.25 -8.35
C SER A 188 11.76 2.83 -7.88
N ASP A 189 12.75 1.96 -7.70
CA ASP A 189 12.56 0.51 -7.55
C ASP A 189 13.11 -0.06 -6.22
N HIS A 190 13.37 0.80 -5.22
CA HIS A 190 13.94 0.33 -3.94
C HIS A 190 12.90 -0.38 -3.05
N ARG A 191 13.23 -1.63 -2.65
CA ARG A 191 12.41 -2.46 -1.75
C ARG A 191 12.35 -1.87 -0.34
N LEU A 192 11.26 -2.17 0.36
CA LEU A 192 11.16 -1.92 1.80
C LEU A 192 12.26 -2.65 2.56
N SER A 193 12.71 -2.08 3.68
CA SER A 193 13.59 -2.80 4.60
C SER A 193 12.87 -4.03 5.18
N GLY A 194 13.64 -4.99 5.71
CA GLY A 194 13.09 -6.14 6.42
C GLY A 194 12.22 -5.72 7.61
N THR A 195 12.66 -4.70 8.36
CA THR A 195 11.93 -4.11 9.49
C THR A 195 10.60 -3.51 9.04
N ALA A 196 10.60 -2.68 7.99
CA ALA A 196 9.38 -2.07 7.46
C ALA A 196 8.38 -3.11 6.94
N THR A 197 8.90 -4.19 6.33
CA THR A 197 8.07 -5.33 5.88
C THR A 197 7.45 -6.08 7.07
N ALA A 198 8.20 -6.28 8.15
CA ALA A 198 7.69 -6.92 9.36
C ALA A 198 6.63 -6.07 10.06
N ASN A 199 6.84 -4.75 10.17
CA ASN A 199 5.88 -3.82 10.75
C ASN A 199 4.58 -3.76 9.94
N LEU A 200 4.67 -3.65 8.61
CA LEU A 200 3.48 -3.68 7.74
C LEU A 200 2.65 -4.94 7.96
N ARG A 201 3.30 -6.11 8.02
CA ARG A 201 2.61 -7.37 8.28
C ARG A 201 1.90 -7.35 9.63
N ALA A 202 2.58 -6.88 10.69
CA ALA A 202 1.98 -6.76 12.02
C ALA A 202 0.77 -5.82 12.02
N GLN A 203 0.86 -4.69 11.30
CA GLN A 203 -0.22 -3.73 11.15
C GLN A 203 -1.43 -4.29 10.41
N VAL A 204 -1.21 -4.96 9.28
CA VAL A 204 -2.29 -5.62 8.52
C VAL A 204 -2.99 -6.65 9.41
N HIS A 205 -2.24 -7.47 10.13
CA HIS A 205 -2.79 -8.45 11.05
C HIS A 205 -3.57 -7.80 12.21
N ALA A 206 -3.08 -6.68 12.76
CA ALA A 206 -3.80 -5.92 13.78
C ALA A 206 -5.12 -5.33 13.24
N GLN A 207 -5.09 -4.75 12.05
CA GLN A 207 -6.27 -4.20 11.37
C GLN A 207 -7.30 -5.27 11.02
N MET A 208 -6.86 -6.46 10.59
CA MET A 208 -7.75 -7.61 10.38
C MET A 208 -8.49 -8.01 11.66
N ARG A 209 -7.86 -7.97 12.84
CA ARG A 209 -8.50 -8.33 14.12
C ARG A 209 -9.60 -7.37 14.55
N VAL A 210 -9.48 -6.09 14.21
CA VAL A 210 -10.47 -5.07 14.57
C VAL A 210 -11.50 -4.80 13.47
N SER A 211 -11.28 -5.37 12.28
CA SER A 211 -12.19 -5.22 11.14
C SER A 211 -13.41 -6.13 11.26
N LEU A 212 -14.52 -5.68 10.68
CA LEU A 212 -15.74 -6.46 10.51
C LEU A 212 -15.74 -7.15 9.15
N GLU A 213 -16.43 -8.30 9.05
CA GLU A 213 -16.78 -8.91 7.76
C GLU A 213 -17.64 -7.94 6.95
N LEU A 214 -17.35 -7.77 5.66
CA LEU A 214 -18.03 -6.77 4.83
C LEU A 214 -19.50 -7.15 4.60
N THR A 215 -19.77 -8.38 4.20
CA THR A 215 -21.12 -8.89 3.90
C THR A 215 -21.12 -10.42 3.91
N ASP A 216 -22.28 -11.01 4.21
CA ASP A 216 -22.48 -12.45 4.04
C ASP A 216 -22.36 -12.84 2.55
N ARG A 217 -21.57 -13.88 2.28
CA ARG A 217 -21.36 -14.44 0.94
C ARG A 217 -22.35 -15.58 0.62
N GLY A 218 -23.26 -15.90 1.54
CA GLY A 218 -24.39 -16.80 1.31
C GLY A 218 -24.05 -18.28 1.35
N HIS A 219 -22.88 -18.66 1.88
CA HIS A 219 -22.50 -20.06 2.00
C HIS A 219 -23.22 -20.73 3.17
N PRO A 220 -23.74 -21.96 3.00
CA PRO A 220 -24.44 -22.63 4.07
C PRO A 220 -23.49 -22.94 5.24
N PRO A 221 -23.95 -22.83 6.50
CA PRO A 221 -23.14 -23.20 7.66
C PRO A 221 -22.88 -24.71 7.76
N ARG A 222 -23.57 -25.52 6.94
CA ARG A 222 -23.44 -26.99 6.90
C ARG A 222 -23.33 -27.48 5.46
N PRO A 223 -22.18 -27.30 4.79
CA PRO A 223 -21.99 -27.74 3.41
C PRO A 223 -22.22 -29.25 3.26
N PRO A 224 -22.80 -29.72 2.13
CA PRO A 224 -23.04 -31.14 1.90
C PRO A 224 -21.81 -32.02 2.09
N LEU A 225 -20.65 -31.59 1.59
CA LEU A 225 -19.39 -32.33 1.67
C LEU A 225 -18.95 -32.54 3.14
N LEU A 226 -19.03 -31.49 3.96
CA LEU A 226 -18.71 -31.56 5.39
C LEU A 226 -19.69 -32.48 6.15
N ARG A 227 -20.99 -32.42 5.82
CA ARG A 227 -21.99 -33.34 6.41
C ARG A 227 -21.74 -34.79 6.02
N GLN A 228 -21.24 -35.05 4.82
CA GLN A 228 -20.87 -36.39 4.39
C GLN A 228 -19.65 -36.89 5.16
N TRP A 229 -18.61 -36.07 5.27
CA TRP A 229 -17.43 -36.39 6.07
C TRP A 229 -17.79 -36.70 7.54
N ALA A 230 -18.61 -35.86 8.18
CA ALA A 230 -18.99 -36.04 9.58
C ALA A 230 -19.85 -37.31 9.81
N ARG A 231 -20.64 -37.76 8.82
CA ARG A 231 -21.39 -39.02 8.92
C ARG A 231 -20.47 -40.24 9.01
N VAL A 232 -19.30 -40.17 8.39
CA VAL A 232 -18.29 -41.23 8.37
C VAL A 232 -17.38 -41.15 9.60
N HIS A 233 -16.94 -39.94 9.97
CA HIS A 233 -15.87 -39.75 10.96
C HIS A 233 -16.30 -39.14 12.29
N GLY A 234 -17.46 -38.49 12.38
CA GLY A 234 -17.85 -37.60 13.49
C GLY A 234 -18.78 -38.22 14.54
N ARG A 235 -18.85 -39.55 14.68
CA ARG A 235 -19.79 -40.18 15.63
C ARG A 235 -19.25 -40.13 17.06
N GLY A 236 -19.92 -39.36 17.91
CA GLY A 236 -19.82 -39.47 19.38
C GLY A 236 -18.77 -38.60 20.06
N THR A 237 -17.92 -37.89 19.31
CA THR A 237 -16.88 -37.03 19.87
C THR A 237 -17.11 -35.58 19.43
N PRO A 238 -17.21 -34.61 20.35
CA PRO A 238 -17.13 -33.20 20.02
C PRO A 238 -15.80 -32.91 19.32
N LEU A 239 -15.82 -32.03 18.33
CA LEU A 239 -14.61 -31.64 17.60
C LEU A 239 -14.55 -30.13 17.41
N ARG A 240 -13.32 -29.63 17.36
CA ARG A 240 -12.98 -28.29 16.89
C ARG A 240 -11.76 -28.39 16.00
N HIS A 241 -11.87 -27.85 14.80
CA HIS A 241 -10.79 -27.76 13.83
C HIS A 241 -10.75 -26.35 13.24
N THR A 242 -9.62 -25.66 13.35
CA THR A 242 -9.48 -24.26 12.96
C THR A 242 -8.30 -24.10 12.00
N VAL A 243 -8.53 -23.45 10.87
CA VAL A 243 -7.53 -23.34 9.80
C VAL A 243 -7.42 -21.93 9.25
N CYS A 244 -6.21 -21.54 8.86
CA CYS A 244 -5.93 -20.45 7.94
C CYS A 244 -5.58 -21.02 6.57
N ALA A 245 -6.14 -20.45 5.51
CA ALA A 245 -5.74 -20.78 4.15
C ALA A 245 -4.31 -20.29 3.86
N LEU A 246 -3.52 -21.13 3.22
CA LEU A 246 -2.19 -20.80 2.71
C LEU A 246 -2.22 -20.86 1.18
N GLY A 247 -1.65 -19.84 0.54
CA GLY A 247 -1.52 -19.80 -0.91
C GLY A 247 -2.80 -19.44 -1.67
N THR A 248 -2.63 -18.58 -2.66
CA THR A 248 -3.61 -18.26 -3.71
C THR A 248 -3.02 -18.72 -5.04
N GLY A 249 -3.06 -20.03 -5.30
CA GLY A 249 -2.47 -20.66 -6.47
C GLY A 249 -2.50 -22.18 -6.36
N ARG A 250 -1.85 -22.91 -7.29
CA ARG A 250 -1.90 -24.40 -7.38
C ARG A 250 -1.41 -25.17 -6.14
N GLY A 251 -0.84 -24.50 -5.13
CA GLY A 251 -0.56 -25.08 -3.82
C GLY A 251 -1.57 -24.54 -2.80
N HIS A 252 -2.76 -25.15 -2.74
CA HIS A 252 -3.73 -24.85 -1.69
C HIS A 252 -3.34 -25.65 -0.43
N GLY A 253 -2.94 -24.93 0.61
CA GLY A 253 -2.62 -25.51 1.91
C GLY A 253 -3.53 -24.94 3.01
N LEU A 254 -3.57 -25.63 4.14
CA LEU A 254 -4.22 -25.15 5.35
C LEU A 254 -3.19 -25.19 6.48
N ALA A 255 -3.11 -24.11 7.25
CA ALA A 255 -2.39 -24.05 8.51
C ALA A 255 -3.39 -24.19 9.66
N ALA A 256 -3.35 -25.33 10.34
CA ALA A 256 -4.09 -25.58 11.57
C ALA A 256 -3.67 -24.57 12.67
N ALA A 257 -4.63 -24.19 13.51
CA ALA A 257 -4.34 -23.54 14.79
C ALA A 257 -3.97 -24.60 15.84
N GLY A 258 -3.25 -24.22 16.89
CA GLY A 258 -2.71 -25.19 17.87
C GLY A 258 -3.78 -25.91 18.72
N ASP A 259 -5.01 -25.40 18.72
CA ASP A 259 -6.09 -25.82 19.63
C ASP A 259 -7.06 -26.87 19.06
N ASP A 260 -6.68 -27.58 18.00
CA ASP A 260 -7.54 -28.59 17.38
C ASP A 260 -7.74 -29.79 18.31
N ASN A 261 -8.99 -30.26 18.41
CA ASN A 261 -9.34 -31.34 19.33
C ASN A 261 -10.41 -32.30 18.76
N GLY A 262 -10.44 -33.51 19.31
CA GLY A 262 -11.46 -34.51 19.01
C GLY A 262 -11.23 -35.34 17.72
N LEU A 263 -10.11 -35.14 17.02
CA LEU A 263 -9.78 -35.83 15.76
C LEU A 263 -8.41 -36.50 15.82
N THR A 264 -8.31 -37.69 15.22
CA THR A 264 -7.03 -38.34 14.92
C THR A 264 -6.33 -37.64 13.74
N GLU A 265 -5.02 -37.81 13.61
CA GLU A 265 -4.28 -37.25 12.46
C GLU A 265 -4.83 -37.69 11.10
N ALA A 266 -5.31 -38.94 11.00
CA ALA A 266 -5.92 -39.42 9.77
C ALA A 266 -7.24 -38.70 9.45
N GLN A 267 -8.05 -38.41 10.46
CA GLN A 267 -9.28 -37.63 10.31
C GLN A 267 -8.99 -36.16 10.01
N LEU A 268 -7.96 -35.57 10.61
CA LEU A 268 -7.52 -34.21 10.31
C LEU A 268 -7.13 -34.08 8.84
N ARG A 269 -6.31 -35.01 8.32
CA ARG A 269 -5.93 -35.00 6.89
C ARG A 269 -7.13 -35.14 5.95
N THR A 270 -8.11 -35.98 6.26
CA THR A 270 -9.30 -36.10 5.41
C THR A 270 -10.22 -34.88 5.53
N LEU A 271 -10.29 -34.25 6.70
CA LEU A 271 -11.02 -33.00 6.89
C LEU A 271 -10.36 -31.84 6.13
N ASP A 272 -9.03 -31.74 6.16
CA ASP A 272 -8.30 -30.72 5.42
C ASP A 272 -8.54 -30.84 3.91
N ASN A 273 -8.55 -32.06 3.36
CA ASN A 273 -8.91 -32.27 1.95
C ASN A 273 -10.34 -31.78 1.63
N VAL A 274 -11.30 -32.07 2.52
CA VAL A 274 -12.68 -31.57 2.39
C VAL A 274 -12.73 -30.05 2.45
N LEU A 275 -11.95 -29.43 3.33
CA LEU A 275 -11.89 -27.98 3.47
C LEU A 275 -11.23 -27.30 2.26
N VAL A 276 -10.18 -27.89 1.69
CA VAL A 276 -9.58 -27.42 0.44
C VAL A 276 -10.59 -27.50 -0.70
N GLU A 277 -11.30 -28.62 -0.85
CA GLU A 277 -12.34 -28.78 -1.89
C GLU A 277 -13.48 -27.77 -1.69
N LEU A 278 -13.95 -27.58 -0.45
CA LEU A 278 -14.95 -26.57 -0.14
C LEU A 278 -14.45 -25.16 -0.45
N ARG A 279 -13.20 -24.82 -0.10
CA ARG A 279 -12.63 -23.51 -0.43
C ARG A 279 -12.71 -23.25 -1.93
N MET A 280 -12.28 -24.22 -2.73
CA MET A 280 -12.30 -24.11 -4.19
C MET A 280 -13.71 -23.97 -4.76
N ALA A 281 -14.67 -24.74 -4.23
CA ALA A 281 -16.06 -24.69 -4.67
C ALA A 281 -16.77 -23.39 -4.23
N GLU A 282 -16.31 -22.77 -3.14
CA GLU A 282 -16.88 -21.56 -2.57
C GLU A 282 -16.19 -20.27 -3.04
N THR A 283 -15.01 -20.37 -3.68
CA THR A 283 -14.34 -19.22 -4.29
C THR A 283 -15.21 -18.59 -5.36
N ASP A 284 -15.48 -17.31 -5.21
CA ASP A 284 -16.19 -16.49 -6.20
C ASP A 284 -15.26 -15.47 -6.84
N SER A 285 -15.44 -15.20 -8.13
CA SER A 285 -14.57 -14.30 -8.90
C SER A 285 -14.69 -12.83 -8.51
N HIS A 286 -15.75 -12.44 -7.78
CA HIS A 286 -15.95 -11.06 -7.34
C HIS A 286 -15.57 -10.88 -5.87
N SER A 287 -15.94 -11.82 -5.01
CA SER A 287 -15.87 -11.73 -3.55
C SER A 287 -14.74 -12.54 -2.91
N GLY A 288 -14.07 -13.39 -3.69
CA GLY A 288 -12.90 -14.15 -3.31
C GLY A 288 -13.20 -15.41 -2.50
N ALA A 289 -12.16 -16.00 -1.92
CA ALA A 289 -12.21 -17.16 -1.03
C ALA A 289 -12.09 -16.74 0.44
N TRP A 290 -12.51 -17.63 1.35
CA TRP A 290 -12.28 -17.41 2.78
C TRP A 290 -10.80 -17.52 3.13
N LEU A 291 -10.39 -16.74 4.15
CA LEU A 291 -9.04 -16.71 4.71
C LEU A 291 -8.91 -17.66 5.90
N PHE A 292 -9.97 -17.76 6.71
CA PHE A 292 -10.02 -18.66 7.86
C PHE A 292 -11.30 -19.49 7.83
N ALA A 293 -11.23 -20.70 8.37
CA ALA A 293 -12.40 -21.51 8.65
C ALA A 293 -12.31 -22.19 10.01
N GLN A 294 -13.46 -22.34 10.67
CA GLN A 294 -13.61 -23.16 11.87
C GLN A 294 -14.69 -24.20 11.63
N VAL A 295 -14.36 -25.46 11.87
CA VAL A 295 -15.31 -26.56 11.96
C VAL A 295 -15.53 -26.88 13.43
N THR A 296 -16.79 -26.86 13.87
CA THR A 296 -17.17 -27.36 15.20
C THR A 296 -18.24 -28.43 15.09
N GLY A 297 -18.19 -29.41 15.99
CA GLY A 297 -19.22 -30.44 16.09
C GLY A 297 -19.46 -30.87 17.52
N ASP A 298 -20.69 -31.26 17.82
CA ASP A 298 -21.13 -31.76 19.14
C ASP A 298 -21.22 -33.31 19.18
N GLY A 299 -20.65 -33.98 18.17
CA GLY A 299 -20.76 -35.43 17.97
C GLY A 299 -22.06 -35.90 17.28
N ARG A 300 -23.00 -34.99 16.99
CA ARG A 300 -24.24 -35.25 16.22
C ARG A 300 -24.36 -34.39 14.98
N THR A 301 -23.98 -33.13 15.11
CA THR A 301 -24.02 -32.13 14.06
C THR A 301 -22.65 -31.50 13.90
N VAL A 302 -22.35 -31.08 12.68
CA VAL A 302 -21.14 -30.33 12.34
C VAL A 302 -21.56 -29.02 11.69
N ARG A 303 -20.84 -27.95 12.00
CA ARG A 303 -21.02 -26.61 11.40
C ARG A 303 -19.66 -26.03 11.02
N MET A 304 -19.68 -25.15 10.03
CA MET A 304 -18.52 -24.41 9.56
C MET A 304 -18.79 -22.92 9.66
N GLU A 305 -17.87 -22.20 10.28
CA GLU A 305 -17.79 -20.75 10.30
C GLU A 305 -16.62 -20.32 9.40
N ARG A 306 -16.75 -19.19 8.72
CA ARG A 306 -15.77 -18.66 7.75
C ARG A 306 -15.47 -17.22 8.09
N ALA A 307 -14.23 -16.81 7.89
CA ALA A 307 -13.84 -15.41 7.87
C ALA A 307 -13.09 -15.12 6.56
N TYR A 308 -13.51 -14.08 5.86
CA TYR A 308 -12.96 -13.67 4.57
C TYR A 308 -12.14 -12.39 4.68
N ASP A 309 -12.50 -11.56 5.66
CA ASP A 309 -12.03 -10.20 5.78
C ASP A 309 -11.42 -9.92 7.16
N THR A 310 -11.84 -10.64 8.21
CA THR A 310 -11.34 -10.45 9.57
C THR A 310 -10.43 -11.58 10.03
N TRP A 311 -9.57 -11.27 11.00
CA TRP A 311 -8.88 -12.27 11.81
C TRP A 311 -9.80 -12.65 12.97
N PRO A 312 -10.47 -13.80 12.91
CA PRO A 312 -11.50 -14.13 13.88
C PRO A 312 -10.89 -14.41 15.26
N ALA A 313 -11.59 -14.00 16.32
CA ALA A 313 -11.15 -14.20 17.71
C ALA A 313 -10.96 -15.68 18.10
N TRP A 314 -11.54 -16.60 17.32
CA TRP A 314 -11.38 -18.03 17.51
C TRP A 314 -10.14 -18.64 16.84
N TYR A 315 -9.32 -17.85 16.12
CA TYR A 315 -8.08 -18.30 15.48
C TYR A 315 -6.86 -17.63 16.14
N ASP A 316 -5.99 -18.43 16.73
CA ASP A 316 -4.80 -18.00 17.48
C ASP A 316 -3.48 -18.42 16.81
N GLY A 317 -3.55 -19.13 15.68
CA GLY A 317 -2.41 -19.57 14.88
C GLY A 317 -1.72 -18.44 14.09
N PRO A 318 -0.67 -18.78 13.32
CA PRO A 318 -0.02 -17.82 12.43
C PRO A 318 -0.98 -17.34 11.35
N GLY A 319 -0.97 -16.03 11.08
CA GLY A 319 -1.81 -15.43 10.05
C GLY A 319 -1.34 -15.73 8.63
N PRO A 320 -2.18 -15.43 7.63
CA PRO A 320 -1.83 -15.60 6.23
C PRO A 320 -0.59 -14.77 5.89
N ALA A 321 0.23 -15.30 4.99
CA ALA A 321 1.39 -14.59 4.48
C ALA A 321 0.94 -13.36 3.69
N MET A 322 1.75 -12.30 3.69
CA MET A 322 1.40 -11.07 2.98
C MET A 322 1.23 -11.26 1.47
N ALA A 323 1.97 -12.19 0.87
CA ALA A 323 1.82 -12.53 -0.56
C ALA A 323 0.49 -13.21 -0.88
N ASP A 324 -0.04 -14.01 0.06
CA ASP A 324 -1.34 -14.67 -0.07
C ASP A 324 -2.46 -13.62 0.05
N LEU A 325 -2.37 -12.73 1.05
CA LEU A 325 -3.30 -11.62 1.19
C LEU A 325 -3.31 -10.71 -0.04
N HIS A 326 -2.13 -10.38 -0.57
CA HIS A 326 -2.00 -9.55 -1.77
C HIS A 326 -2.70 -10.15 -2.97
N SER A 327 -2.43 -11.43 -3.23
CA SER A 327 -2.99 -12.12 -4.39
C SER A 327 -4.50 -12.27 -4.26
N GLU A 328 -5.01 -12.68 -3.08
CA GLU A 328 -6.44 -12.79 -2.80
C GLU A 328 -7.15 -11.44 -3.01
N MET A 329 -6.62 -10.36 -2.43
CA MET A 329 -7.24 -9.03 -2.54
C MET A 329 -7.18 -8.47 -3.96
N THR A 330 -6.16 -8.84 -4.74
CA THR A 330 -6.03 -8.42 -6.14
C THR A 330 -7.11 -9.06 -7.01
N GLU A 331 -7.45 -10.33 -6.76
CA GLU A 331 -8.49 -11.06 -7.50
C GLU A 331 -9.90 -10.56 -7.17
N ARG A 332 -10.14 -10.08 -5.94
CA ARG A 332 -11.44 -9.52 -5.53
C ARG A 332 -11.75 -8.22 -6.24
N SER A 333 -13.03 -8.01 -6.52
CA SER A 333 -13.54 -6.71 -6.96
C SER A 333 -13.50 -5.66 -5.83
N PRO A 334 -13.42 -4.35 -6.13
CA PRO A 334 -13.23 -3.31 -5.12
C PRO A 334 -14.25 -3.29 -3.98
N ALA A 335 -15.51 -3.67 -4.24
CA ALA A 335 -16.56 -3.71 -3.24
C ALA A 335 -16.36 -4.80 -2.16
N TRP A 336 -15.54 -5.80 -2.43
CA TRP A 336 -15.25 -6.95 -1.55
C TRP A 336 -13.84 -6.89 -0.94
N ARG A 337 -13.20 -5.72 -1.02
CA ARG A 337 -11.90 -5.46 -0.43
C ARG A 337 -12.08 -4.73 0.90
N PRO A 338 -11.75 -5.35 2.05
CA PRO A 338 -11.84 -4.68 3.34
C PRO A 338 -10.84 -3.52 3.42
N ARG A 339 -11.11 -2.53 4.28
CA ARG A 339 -10.29 -1.30 4.35
C ARG A 339 -8.80 -1.57 4.58
N TRP A 340 -8.46 -2.57 5.39
CA TRP A 340 -7.06 -2.95 5.65
C TRP A 340 -6.34 -3.47 4.42
N SER A 341 -7.07 -3.96 3.40
CA SER A 341 -6.44 -4.39 2.15
C SER A 341 -5.65 -3.23 1.56
N GLY A 342 -6.15 -1.99 1.77
CA GLY A 342 -5.52 -0.70 1.53
C GLY A 342 -4.04 -0.57 1.92
N LEU A 343 -3.55 -1.43 2.82
CA LEU A 343 -2.18 -1.42 3.31
C LEU A 343 -1.26 -2.36 2.52
N LEU A 344 -1.81 -3.35 1.83
CA LEU A 344 -1.05 -4.33 1.05
C LEU A 344 -0.28 -3.65 -0.10
N PRO A 345 0.92 -4.14 -0.46
CA PRO A 345 1.62 -3.64 -1.64
C PRO A 345 0.82 -3.95 -2.92
N THR A 346 1.11 -3.23 -4.00
CA THR A 346 0.54 -3.52 -5.33
C THR A 346 1.40 -4.50 -6.14
N ASP A 347 2.71 -4.59 -5.86
CA ASP A 347 3.63 -5.55 -6.49
C ASP A 347 3.88 -6.77 -5.60
N ARG A 348 4.18 -7.92 -6.24
CA ARG A 348 4.55 -9.16 -5.53
C ARG A 348 5.83 -8.96 -4.69
N PHE A 349 5.81 -9.49 -3.47
CA PHE A 349 6.92 -9.51 -2.51
C PHE A 349 8.19 -10.17 -3.05
#